data_AF-A0A957J6Z5-F1
#
_entry.id   AF-A0A957J6Z5-F1
#
_cell.length_a   1.000
_cell.length_b   1.000
_cell.length_c   1.000
_cell.angle_alpha   90.00
_cell.angle_beta   90.00
_cell.angle_gamma   90.00
#
_symmetry.space_group_name_H-M   'P 1'
#
loop_
_entity.id
_entity.type
_entity.pdbx_description
1 polymer ?
#
loop_
_entity_poly.entity_id
_entity_poly.type
_entity_poly.pdbx_seq_one_letter_code
_entity_poly.pdbx_strand_id
1 'polypeptide(L)'
;MSDMNLPTAVFRTRRLTLTLAISALGLWLLLFGLYTNAETALTAGGAGGCGEFDEAVRLVKTGGTVLQMIGPKPTNNSIITRDMRISGGWIPTANCNQTNQKFTSTQAFIQYGFGYGAPEQKAILDSGGSVLRIEDPTSPSFPNVDKFVLDNLDLRTSGFPQYGSGVRGVLSDTGRGELYNIGFIDNEVDREGGGLYMTLDQQASLLIENSLFERNEAGEHGGALFMTLLGDSRLEIRDTLFDRNTTRDGGGGFELHVYDNAEVVFENVRFEGNRVTIINQDGGAGRIYLHDNGRVIIRNSVFDGNDLGGTGRGDALFVEMDGGELVLHNNQFINQSAGSGGGVSTVHIVSIGDQDAAVQMIGNHFADNDTEYTYRFLREGNGDLDTTVADQQVYLPALASNAATADFFSVNIISVTLNSDFAYEVYFDTNYETDNSNYHVHFFFDTVAPEDAGRPGSGPWKIYDGASPFTQYTFFDRPFGANAAERICALVANPDHSIRPNSGNCVKLP
;
A
#
# COMPACT_ATOMS: atom_id res chain seq x y z
N MET A 1 21.44 24.00 -63.27
CA MET A 1 20.09 23.43 -63.06
C MET A 1 20.22 22.29 -62.07
N SER A 2 19.28 22.21 -61.14
CA SER A 2 19.13 21.28 -60.01
C SER A 2 19.81 21.68 -58.69
N ASP A 3 19.10 22.55 -57.97
CA ASP A 3 19.20 22.75 -56.53
C ASP A 3 18.95 21.45 -55.75
N MET A 4 19.84 21.12 -54.81
CA MET A 4 19.57 20.16 -53.73
C MET A 4 19.41 20.94 -52.43
N ASN A 5 18.17 20.95 -51.94
CA ASN A 5 17.77 21.48 -50.65
C ASN A 5 18.34 20.64 -49.49
N LEU A 6 19.10 21.27 -48.60
CA LEU A 6 19.35 20.81 -47.23
C LEU A 6 18.32 21.47 -46.31
N PRO A 7 17.58 20.72 -45.47
CA PRO A 7 16.71 21.34 -44.49
C PRO A 7 17.53 21.80 -43.26
N THR A 8 17.34 23.07 -42.91
CA THR A 8 17.80 23.74 -41.70
C THR A 8 17.18 23.10 -40.45
N ALA A 9 18.00 22.50 -39.57
CA ALA A 9 17.58 22.12 -38.22
C ALA A 9 17.49 23.38 -37.33
N VAL A 10 16.26 23.81 -37.04
CA VAL A 10 16.00 24.85 -36.05
C VAL A 10 15.97 24.21 -34.67
N PHE A 11 16.98 24.50 -33.85
CA PHE A 11 16.99 24.19 -32.42
C PHE A 11 15.85 24.94 -31.71
N ARG A 12 14.83 24.22 -31.23
CA ARG A 12 13.85 24.71 -30.24
C ARG A 12 14.25 24.21 -28.84
N THR A 13 15.23 24.87 -28.23
CA THR A 13 15.46 24.81 -26.78
C THR A 13 14.54 25.82 -26.10
N ARG A 14 13.36 25.40 -25.65
CA ARG A 14 12.54 26.10 -24.63
C ARG A 14 11.27 25.29 -24.34
N ARG A 15 11.38 24.26 -23.50
CA ARG A 15 10.28 23.64 -22.73
C ARG A 15 10.74 22.54 -21.75
N LEU A 16 12.00 22.56 -21.31
CA LEU A 16 12.54 21.56 -20.38
C LEU A 16 12.99 22.12 -19.02
N THR A 17 12.70 23.38 -18.72
CA THR A 17 13.25 24.06 -17.53
C THR A 17 12.22 24.38 -16.45
N LEU A 18 10.92 24.11 -16.66
CA LEU A 18 9.90 24.39 -15.63
C LEU A 18 9.47 23.13 -14.87
N THR A 19 9.39 21.97 -15.53
CA THR A 19 9.02 20.70 -14.90
C THR A 19 10.09 20.19 -13.94
N LEU A 20 11.38 20.42 -14.26
CA LEU A 20 12.52 20.12 -13.39
C LEU A 20 12.67 21.11 -12.22
N ALA A 21 12.13 22.32 -12.33
CA ALA A 21 12.17 23.32 -11.25
C ALA A 21 11.05 23.11 -10.22
N ILE A 22 9.88 22.60 -10.65
CA ILE A 22 8.74 22.33 -9.78
C ILE A 22 8.90 20.99 -9.04
N SER A 23 9.53 19.98 -9.65
CA SER A 23 9.91 18.75 -8.94
C SER A 23 11.03 19.00 -7.92
N ALA A 24 11.96 19.92 -8.20
CA ALA A 24 12.97 20.35 -7.23
C ALA A 24 12.34 21.14 -6.07
N LEU A 25 11.33 22.00 -6.29
CA LEU A 25 10.66 22.75 -5.21
C LEU A 25 9.74 21.88 -4.33
N GLY A 26 9.07 20.88 -4.91
CA GLY A 26 8.22 19.94 -4.18
C GLY A 26 9.02 18.98 -3.30
N LEU A 27 10.18 18.52 -3.78
CA LEU A 27 11.13 17.74 -2.99
C LEU A 27 11.83 18.60 -1.92
N TRP A 28 12.05 19.89 -2.21
CA TRP A 28 12.57 20.86 -1.23
C TRP A 28 11.61 21.11 -0.06
N LEU A 29 10.29 21.13 -0.27
CA LEU A 29 9.31 21.35 0.79
C LEU A 29 9.07 20.10 1.66
N LEU A 30 9.17 18.90 1.10
CA LEU A 30 9.16 17.63 1.86
C LEU A 30 10.45 17.43 2.69
N LEU A 31 11.60 17.91 2.20
CA LEU A 31 12.83 17.99 2.98
C LEU A 31 12.80 19.09 4.06
N PHE A 32 11.97 20.13 3.91
CA PHE A 32 11.89 21.23 4.88
C PHE A 32 10.95 20.98 6.06
N GLY A 33 9.98 20.06 5.93
CA GLY A 33 9.12 19.62 7.04
C GLY A 33 9.87 18.95 8.20
N LEU A 34 11.16 18.63 8.01
CA LEU A 34 12.08 18.12 9.03
C LEU A 34 12.94 19.21 9.71
N TYR A 35 12.77 20.49 9.38
CA TYR A 35 13.37 21.59 10.14
C TYR A 35 12.54 21.89 11.41
N THR A 36 12.49 20.92 12.32
CA THR A 36 12.10 21.17 13.71
C THR A 36 13.34 21.10 14.58
N ASN A 37 13.59 22.17 15.33
CA ASN A 37 14.64 22.31 16.34
C ASN A 37 14.44 21.35 17.52
N ALA A 38 14.54 20.05 17.27
CA ALA A 38 14.80 19.07 18.31
C ALA A 38 16.27 18.67 18.16
N GLU A 39 16.99 18.54 19.28
CA GLU A 39 18.25 17.79 19.32
C GLU A 39 17.96 16.31 19.00
N THR A 40 17.51 15.99 17.79
CA THR A 40 17.46 14.60 17.33
C THR A 40 18.90 14.15 17.31
N ALA A 41 19.29 13.34 18.29
CA ALA A 41 20.63 12.80 18.37
C ALA A 41 20.87 11.94 17.13
N LEU A 42 21.63 12.50 16.17
CA LEU A 42 22.01 11.79 14.96
C LEU A 42 23.29 11.02 15.27
N THR A 43 23.30 9.73 14.97
CA THR A 43 24.44 8.85 15.14
C THR A 43 24.84 8.33 13.76
N ALA A 44 26.06 8.62 13.32
CA ALA A 44 26.58 8.02 12.10
C ALA A 44 26.70 6.49 12.28
N GLY A 45 26.34 5.72 11.26
CA GLY A 45 26.50 4.27 11.25
C GLY A 45 27.12 3.81 9.93
N GLY A 46 28.19 3.02 10.01
CA GLY A 46 28.71 2.29 8.86
C GLY A 46 30.03 2.81 8.26
N ALA A 47 30.15 2.74 6.93
CA ALA A 47 31.39 2.89 6.17
C ALA A 47 32.04 4.28 6.33
N GLY A 48 33.33 4.42 5.95
CA GLY A 48 34.07 5.67 6.15
C GLY A 48 34.57 5.89 7.58
N GLY A 49 34.89 4.82 8.30
CA GLY A 49 35.37 4.92 9.70
C GLY A 49 34.29 5.35 10.71
N CYS A 50 33.02 5.35 10.31
CA CYS A 50 31.89 5.83 11.13
C CYS A 50 31.30 4.78 12.06
N GLY A 51 32.05 3.73 12.37
CA GLY A 51 31.67 2.66 13.32
C GLY A 51 30.76 1.60 12.71
N GLU A 52 30.30 0.70 13.57
CA GLU A 52 29.43 -0.41 13.18
C GLU A 52 27.95 -0.06 13.39
N PHE A 53 27.08 -0.76 12.67
CA PHE A 53 25.63 -0.48 12.68
C PHE A 53 24.99 -0.84 14.02
N ASP A 54 25.30 -2.02 14.56
CA ASP A 54 24.79 -2.52 15.84
C ASP A 54 25.18 -1.61 17.01
N GLU A 55 26.41 -1.08 16.99
CA GLU A 55 26.84 -0.06 17.93
C GLU A 55 26.07 1.26 17.76
N ALA A 56 25.78 1.69 16.53
CA ALA A 56 24.96 2.87 16.27
C ALA A 56 23.56 2.73 16.88
N VAL A 57 22.90 1.59 16.65
CA VAL A 57 21.59 1.23 17.20
C VAL A 57 21.61 1.17 18.72
N ARG A 58 22.72 0.75 19.33
CA ARG A 58 22.87 0.76 20.80
C ARG A 58 23.08 2.16 21.37
N LEU A 59 23.81 3.02 20.67
CA LEU A 59 24.20 4.36 21.15
C LEU A 59 23.18 5.46 20.88
N VAL A 60 22.27 5.25 19.93
CA VAL A 60 21.22 6.21 19.60
C VAL A 60 20.28 6.37 20.81
N LYS A 61 19.97 7.63 21.14
CA LYS A 61 18.98 7.95 22.17
C LYS A 61 17.58 7.61 21.65
N THR A 62 16.63 7.35 22.55
CA THR A 62 15.21 7.25 22.18
C THR A 62 14.77 8.49 21.39
N GLY A 63 14.09 8.27 20.27
CA GLY A 63 13.70 9.30 19.29
C GLY A 63 14.83 9.79 18.38
N GLY A 64 16.05 9.27 18.52
CA GLY A 64 17.20 9.64 17.69
C GLY A 64 17.22 8.94 16.32
N THR A 65 18.21 9.27 15.50
CA THR A 65 18.34 8.73 14.15
C THR A 65 19.72 8.12 13.92
N VAL A 66 19.76 6.90 13.39
CA VAL A 66 20.96 6.28 12.83
C VAL A 66 21.05 6.68 11.35
N LEU A 67 22.14 7.36 10.98
CA LEU A 67 22.43 7.74 9.60
C LEU A 67 23.32 6.66 8.99
N GLN A 68 22.69 5.72 8.29
CA GLN A 68 23.35 4.55 7.76
C GLN A 68 23.98 4.85 6.39
N MET A 69 25.30 4.63 6.32
CA MET A 69 26.08 4.82 5.11
C MET A 69 25.77 3.77 4.05
N ILE A 70 25.88 4.16 2.79
CA ILE A 70 25.82 3.25 1.64
C ILE A 70 26.93 2.21 1.71
N GLY A 71 26.66 1.06 1.09
CA GLY A 71 27.50 -0.13 1.13
C GLY A 71 26.97 -1.18 2.11
N PRO A 72 27.25 -2.48 1.89
CA PRO A 72 26.79 -3.56 2.77
C PRO A 72 27.34 -3.42 4.19
N LYS A 73 26.46 -3.58 5.18
CA LYS A 73 26.82 -3.61 6.59
C LYS A 73 26.12 -4.72 7.35
N PRO A 74 26.88 -5.55 8.09
CA PRO A 74 26.28 -6.57 8.94
C PRO A 74 25.53 -5.90 10.08
N THR A 75 24.33 -6.40 10.40
CA THR A 75 23.56 -5.92 11.55
C THR A 75 23.81 -6.72 12.82
N ASN A 76 24.47 -7.88 12.72
CA ASN A 76 24.74 -8.77 13.85
C ASN A 76 23.48 -9.10 14.67
N ASN A 77 22.34 -9.33 14.00
CA ASN A 77 21.02 -9.55 14.62
C ASN A 77 20.59 -8.40 15.54
N SER A 78 20.81 -7.15 15.12
CA SER A 78 20.41 -5.95 15.86
C SER A 78 18.91 -5.97 16.21
N ILE A 79 18.62 -5.54 17.44
CA ILE A 79 17.26 -5.50 17.99
C ILE A 79 16.87 -4.05 18.23
N ILE A 80 15.74 -3.63 17.67
CA ILE A 80 15.10 -2.35 17.93
C ILE A 80 14.31 -2.48 19.23
N THR A 81 14.70 -1.71 20.25
CA THR A 81 14.18 -1.79 21.62
C THR A 81 13.75 -0.43 22.18
N ARG A 82 13.66 0.58 21.31
CA ARG A 82 13.23 1.94 21.67
C ARG A 82 12.89 2.70 20.41
N ASP A 83 12.27 3.86 20.60
CA ASP A 83 11.95 4.72 19.47
C ASP A 83 13.21 5.16 18.75
N MET A 84 13.22 5.01 17.43
CA MET A 84 14.32 5.46 16.60
C MET A 84 13.94 5.51 15.13
N ARG A 85 14.77 6.24 14.37
CA ARG A 85 14.77 6.19 12.91
C ARG A 85 16.09 5.60 12.42
N ILE A 86 16.05 4.77 11.39
CA ILE A 86 17.22 4.30 10.65
C ILE A 86 17.08 4.78 9.22
N SER A 87 17.92 5.75 8.85
CA SER A 87 17.87 6.42 7.55
C SER A 87 19.10 6.07 6.73
N GLY A 88 18.89 5.39 5.60
CA GLY A 88 19.93 5.01 4.66
C GLY A 88 20.19 6.07 3.58
N GLY A 89 21.12 5.75 2.67
CA GLY A 89 21.47 6.59 1.52
C GLY A 89 22.54 7.65 1.79
N TRP A 90 23.25 7.58 2.91
CA TRP A 90 24.34 8.51 3.22
C TRP A 90 25.67 8.08 2.59
N ILE A 91 26.40 9.03 1.99
CA ILE A 91 27.63 8.75 1.24
C ILE A 91 28.85 9.13 2.09
N PRO A 92 29.77 8.19 2.40
CA PRO A 92 30.97 8.45 3.19
C PRO A 92 32.05 9.17 2.36
N THR A 93 31.85 10.47 2.09
CA THR A 93 32.84 11.34 1.44
C THR A 93 33.89 11.93 2.39
N ALA A 94 33.71 11.72 3.70
CA ALA A 94 34.65 12.05 4.76
C ALA A 94 34.78 10.86 5.74
N ASN A 95 35.85 10.85 6.55
CA ASN A 95 36.00 9.88 7.64
C ASN A 95 35.50 10.47 8.95
N CYS A 96 34.81 9.68 9.77
CA CYS A 96 34.45 10.10 11.12
C CYS A 96 35.70 10.22 12.02
N ASN A 97 35.72 11.21 12.93
CA ASN A 97 36.80 11.39 13.91
C ASN A 97 36.71 10.40 15.08
N GLN A 98 35.52 9.86 15.32
CA GLN A 98 35.23 8.85 16.34
C GLN A 98 34.21 7.86 15.81
N THR A 99 34.23 6.64 16.32
CA THR A 99 33.23 5.62 15.99
C THR A 99 31.83 6.14 16.32
N ASN A 100 30.89 5.91 15.40
CA ASN A 100 29.50 6.34 15.52
C ASN A 100 29.34 7.81 15.94
N GLN A 101 30.11 8.69 15.29
CA GLN A 101 30.14 10.11 15.60
C GLN A 101 28.74 10.71 15.62
N LYS A 102 28.49 11.52 16.66
CA LYS A 102 27.20 12.19 16.87
C LYS A 102 27.17 13.55 16.20
N PHE A 103 26.01 13.88 15.64
CA PHE A 103 25.74 15.17 15.00
C PHE A 103 24.46 15.76 15.56
N THR A 104 24.41 17.10 15.60
CA THR A 104 23.26 17.85 16.11
C THR A 104 22.19 18.09 15.04
N SER A 105 22.56 17.99 13.76
CA SER A 105 21.64 18.14 12.63
C SER A 105 22.19 17.49 11.36
N THR A 106 21.32 17.22 10.39
CA THR A 106 21.69 16.73 9.06
C THR A 106 22.53 17.76 8.31
N GLN A 107 22.28 19.05 8.53
CA GLN A 107 23.12 20.12 7.98
C GLN A 107 24.55 20.06 8.54
N ALA A 108 24.73 19.83 9.84
CA ALA A 108 26.05 19.65 10.43
C ALA A 108 26.75 18.41 9.86
N PHE A 109 25.98 17.35 9.58
CA PHE A 109 26.49 16.14 8.95
C PHE A 109 26.98 16.38 7.51
N ILE A 110 26.21 17.09 6.70
CA ILE A 110 26.60 17.46 5.33
C ILE A 110 27.79 18.41 5.34
N GLN A 111 27.79 19.42 6.22
CA GLN A 111 28.90 20.36 6.37
C GLN A 111 30.20 19.69 6.83
N TYR A 112 30.09 18.60 7.61
CA TYR A 112 31.24 17.78 7.97
C TYR A 112 31.84 17.05 6.76
N GLY A 113 31.05 16.89 5.68
CA GLY A 113 31.51 16.36 4.41
C GLY A 113 30.92 15.01 4.06
N PHE A 114 29.72 14.66 4.54
CA PHE A 114 28.95 13.50 4.07
C PHE A 114 27.99 13.90 2.94
N GLY A 115 27.84 13.02 1.95
CA GLY A 115 26.85 13.18 0.89
C GLY A 115 25.53 12.48 1.22
N TYR A 116 24.50 12.73 0.42
CA TYR A 116 23.21 12.05 0.50
C TYR A 116 22.75 11.69 -0.91
N GLY A 117 22.46 10.41 -1.14
CA GLY A 117 22.17 9.85 -2.46
C GLY A 117 20.78 9.20 -2.58
N ALA A 118 19.96 9.23 -1.54
CA ALA A 118 18.60 8.74 -1.61
C ALA A 118 17.69 9.72 -2.40
N PRO A 119 16.58 9.23 -3.00
CA PRO A 119 16.07 7.86 -2.92
C PRO A 119 16.79 6.85 -3.84
N GLU A 120 17.65 7.30 -4.75
CA GLU A 120 18.28 6.44 -5.77
C GLU A 120 19.35 5.49 -5.22
N GLN A 121 20.05 5.91 -4.15
CA GLN A 121 21.07 5.10 -3.48
C GLN A 121 20.59 4.76 -2.07
N LYS A 122 20.38 3.45 -1.84
CA LYS A 122 20.02 2.90 -0.54
C LYS A 122 21.24 2.36 0.20
N ALA A 123 21.17 2.35 1.53
CA ALA A 123 22.14 1.60 2.30
C ALA A 123 21.75 0.13 2.40
N ILE A 124 22.73 -0.77 2.42
CA ILE A 124 22.47 -2.21 2.44
C ILE A 124 22.77 -2.74 3.84
N LEU A 125 21.79 -3.38 4.46
CA LEU A 125 21.93 -4.08 5.73
C LEU A 125 21.80 -5.59 5.49
N ASP A 126 22.73 -6.35 6.07
CA ASP A 126 22.81 -7.81 5.93
C ASP A 126 22.97 -8.49 7.30
N SER A 127 22.51 -9.73 7.41
CA SER A 127 22.74 -10.59 8.57
C SER A 127 22.69 -12.06 8.18
N GLY A 128 23.41 -12.89 8.93
CA GLY A 128 23.26 -14.35 8.88
C GLY A 128 21.99 -14.86 9.60
N GLY A 129 21.21 -13.96 10.19
CA GLY A 129 19.86 -14.20 10.68
C GLY A 129 18.93 -13.09 10.19
N SER A 130 17.90 -12.74 10.97
CA SER A 130 17.05 -11.59 10.65
C SER A 130 17.87 -10.29 10.71
N VAL A 131 17.79 -9.46 9.66
CA VAL A 131 18.50 -8.20 9.54
C VAL A 131 18.10 -7.25 10.66
N LEU A 132 16.81 -7.14 10.96
CA LEU A 132 16.29 -6.38 12.10
C LEU A 132 15.24 -7.17 12.88
N ARG A 133 15.29 -7.06 14.20
CA ARG A 133 14.32 -7.68 15.12
C ARG A 133 13.60 -6.62 15.95
N ILE A 134 12.31 -6.82 16.18
CA ILE A 134 11.46 -6.00 17.03
C ILE A 134 10.76 -6.98 18.00
N GLU A 135 11.27 -7.24 19.20
CA GLU A 135 10.73 -8.31 20.08
C GLU A 135 10.65 -7.82 21.54
N ASP A 136 9.79 -8.27 22.46
CA ASP A 136 8.62 -9.19 22.52
C ASP A 136 7.74 -8.67 23.70
N PRO A 137 6.41 -8.46 23.54
CA PRO A 137 5.55 -7.85 24.58
C PRO A 137 5.30 -8.76 25.80
N THR A 138 5.57 -10.06 25.71
CA THR A 138 5.39 -11.01 26.83
C THR A 138 6.59 -11.12 27.75
N SER A 139 7.72 -10.54 27.35
CA SER A 139 8.92 -10.52 28.16
C SER A 139 8.98 -9.22 28.96
N PRO A 140 8.89 -9.25 30.31
CA PRO A 140 8.90 -8.05 31.15
C PRO A 140 10.21 -7.25 31.07
N SER A 141 11.24 -7.80 30.39
CA SER A 141 12.50 -7.13 30.11
C SER A 141 12.55 -6.35 28.79
N PHE A 142 11.53 -6.43 27.94
CA PHE A 142 11.52 -5.72 26.66
C PHE A 142 10.50 -4.57 26.69
N PRO A 143 10.96 -3.30 26.60
CA PRO A 143 10.05 -2.18 26.49
C PRO A 143 9.35 -2.20 25.12
N ASN A 144 8.05 -1.92 25.11
CA ASN A 144 7.31 -1.69 23.87
C ASN A 144 7.93 -0.52 23.11
N VAL A 145 8.05 -0.68 21.79
CA VAL A 145 8.54 0.37 20.90
C VAL A 145 7.34 1.20 20.47
N ASP A 146 7.26 2.44 20.94
CA ASP A 146 6.15 3.34 20.59
C ASP A 146 6.26 3.74 19.12
N LYS A 147 7.47 3.99 18.61
CA LYS A 147 7.68 4.34 17.20
C LYS A 147 9.04 3.92 16.64
N PHE A 148 9.06 3.16 15.56
CA PHE A 148 10.26 3.02 14.72
C PHE A 148 10.01 3.42 13.27
N VAL A 149 11.04 3.98 12.64
CA VAL A 149 11.02 4.36 11.22
C VAL A 149 12.24 3.79 10.53
N LEU A 150 12.04 3.07 9.42
CA LEU A 150 13.11 2.69 8.52
C LEU A 150 12.90 3.42 7.19
N ASP A 151 13.97 4.00 6.63
CA ASP A 151 13.90 4.62 5.31
C ASP A 151 15.16 4.42 4.47
N ASN A 152 14.97 4.19 3.16
CA ASN A 152 16.05 4.14 2.17
C ASN A 152 17.08 3.03 2.44
N LEU A 153 16.60 1.84 2.77
CA LEU A 153 17.42 0.66 3.08
C LEU A 153 17.09 -0.49 2.14
N ASP A 154 18.10 -1.28 1.79
CA ASP A 154 17.96 -2.64 1.27
C ASP A 154 18.32 -3.61 2.39
N LEU A 155 17.38 -4.48 2.75
CA LEU A 155 17.51 -5.53 3.74
C LEU A 155 17.63 -6.87 3.00
N ARG A 156 18.77 -7.53 3.19
CA ARG A 156 19.11 -8.79 2.53
C ARG A 156 19.65 -9.76 3.58
N THR A 157 19.37 -11.05 3.50
CA THR A 157 20.01 -12.03 4.38
C THR A 157 21.02 -12.87 3.62
N SER A 158 22.11 -13.22 4.29
CA SER A 158 23.10 -14.20 3.84
C SER A 158 22.94 -15.54 4.57
N GLY A 159 21.98 -15.62 5.50
CA GLY A 159 21.67 -16.81 6.28
C GLY A 159 20.34 -17.44 5.89
N PHE A 160 19.91 -18.39 6.72
CA PHE A 160 18.67 -19.14 6.52
C PHE A 160 17.87 -19.18 7.84
N PRO A 161 17.39 -18.01 8.34
CA PRO A 161 16.60 -17.98 9.56
C PRO A 161 15.24 -18.66 9.35
N GLN A 162 14.56 -19.00 10.44
CA GLN A 162 13.24 -19.64 10.35
C GLN A 162 12.15 -18.67 9.89
N TYR A 163 12.26 -17.38 10.24
CA TYR A 163 11.22 -16.37 10.03
C TYR A 163 11.83 -15.03 9.67
N GLY A 164 11.15 -14.26 8.81
CA GLY A 164 11.37 -12.82 8.62
C GLY A 164 12.84 -12.44 8.55
N SER A 165 13.50 -12.74 7.43
CA SER A 165 14.95 -12.51 7.37
C SER A 165 15.32 -11.05 7.16
N GLY A 166 14.45 -10.22 6.58
CA GLY A 166 14.65 -8.76 6.57
C GLY A 166 14.25 -8.14 7.91
N VAL A 167 12.96 -8.20 8.25
CA VAL A 167 12.44 -7.72 9.54
C VAL A 167 11.59 -8.80 10.17
N ARG A 168 11.77 -9.03 11.47
CA ARG A 168 10.81 -9.83 12.24
C ARG A 168 10.45 -9.24 13.58
N GLY A 169 9.27 -9.57 14.09
CA GLY A 169 8.91 -9.09 15.42
C GLY A 169 7.44 -8.98 15.78
N VAL A 170 7.19 -8.24 16.86
CA VAL A 170 5.86 -7.92 17.38
C VAL A 170 5.79 -6.43 17.70
N LEU A 171 4.71 -5.78 17.28
CA LEU A 171 4.27 -4.48 17.78
C LEU A 171 2.95 -4.67 18.54
N SER A 172 2.85 -4.10 19.73
CA SER A 172 1.64 -4.14 20.55
C SER A 172 1.27 -2.75 21.08
N ASP A 173 0.24 -2.68 21.91
CA ASP A 173 -0.28 -1.47 22.53
C ASP A 173 -0.64 -0.42 21.46
N THR A 174 0.12 0.68 21.36
CA THR A 174 -0.06 1.74 20.35
C THR A 174 1.18 1.89 19.46
N GLY A 175 2.06 0.89 19.47
CA GLY A 175 3.33 0.90 18.76
C GLY A 175 3.17 1.10 17.26
N ARG A 176 4.01 1.94 16.68
CA ARG A 176 3.93 2.35 15.28
C ARG A 176 5.24 2.07 14.51
N GLY A 177 5.15 1.22 13.50
CA GLY A 177 6.20 1.01 12.51
C GLY A 177 5.93 1.80 11.23
N GLU A 178 6.97 2.43 10.67
CA GLU A 178 6.91 3.05 9.35
C GLU A 178 8.10 2.62 8.50
N LEU A 179 7.83 2.02 7.33
CA LEU A 179 8.81 1.51 6.38
C LEU A 179 8.66 2.26 5.06
N TYR A 180 9.60 3.15 4.74
CA TYR A 180 9.57 3.94 3.51
C TYR A 180 10.73 3.60 2.59
N ASN A 181 10.45 3.33 1.32
CA ASN A 181 11.49 3.06 0.34
C ASN A 181 12.45 1.93 0.78
N ILE A 182 11.88 0.84 1.30
CA ILE A 182 12.64 -0.33 1.75
C ILE A 182 12.68 -1.38 0.64
N GLY A 183 13.85 -1.96 0.40
CA GLY A 183 14.00 -3.17 -0.41
C GLY A 183 14.16 -4.38 0.49
N PHE A 184 13.22 -5.32 0.47
CA PHE A 184 13.40 -6.68 0.98
C PHE A 184 13.80 -7.54 -0.22
N ILE A 185 15.10 -7.84 -0.33
CA ILE A 185 15.68 -8.38 -1.57
C ILE A 185 16.46 -9.65 -1.27
N ASP A 186 16.18 -10.70 -2.06
CA ASP A 186 16.93 -11.96 -2.05
C ASP A 186 17.01 -12.58 -0.64
N ASN A 187 15.88 -12.57 0.04
CA ASN A 187 15.77 -13.06 1.41
C ASN A 187 15.19 -14.47 1.46
N GLU A 188 15.80 -15.38 2.20
CA GLU A 188 15.39 -16.79 2.25
C GLU A 188 15.16 -17.26 3.69
N VAL A 189 14.03 -17.92 3.94
CA VAL A 189 13.67 -18.47 5.26
C VAL A 189 13.14 -19.89 5.18
N ASP A 190 13.33 -20.66 6.26
CA ASP A 190 12.85 -22.04 6.35
C ASP A 190 11.33 -22.14 6.47
N ARG A 191 10.68 -21.17 7.13
CA ARG A 191 9.23 -21.22 7.41
C ARG A 191 8.48 -20.08 6.74
N GLU A 192 8.36 -18.94 7.39
CA GLU A 192 7.33 -17.95 7.05
C GLU A 192 7.90 -16.54 6.85
N GLY A 193 7.39 -15.82 5.85
CA GLY A 193 7.69 -14.41 5.63
C GLY A 193 9.14 -14.16 5.23
N GLY A 194 9.54 -14.49 3.99
CA GLY A 194 10.94 -14.40 3.54
C GLY A 194 11.59 -13.05 3.87
N GLY A 195 10.93 -11.97 3.49
CA GLY A 195 11.35 -10.60 3.79
C GLY A 195 10.89 -10.10 5.16
N LEU A 196 9.60 -10.23 5.48
CA LEU A 196 9.01 -9.66 6.67
C LEU A 196 8.05 -10.63 7.37
N TYR A 197 8.24 -10.77 8.69
CA TYR A 197 7.40 -11.60 9.58
C TYR A 197 7.00 -10.80 10.82
N MET A 198 5.76 -10.36 10.95
CA MET A 198 5.36 -9.55 12.12
C MET A 198 3.99 -9.91 12.68
N THR A 199 3.86 -9.76 14.00
CA THR A 199 2.56 -9.68 14.67
C THR A 199 2.24 -8.24 15.05
N LEU A 200 1.03 -7.76 14.74
CA LEU A 200 0.48 -6.52 15.26
C LEU A 200 -0.65 -6.86 16.23
N ASP A 201 -0.64 -6.27 17.41
CA ASP A 201 -1.61 -6.54 18.46
C ASP A 201 -2.13 -5.25 19.11
N GLN A 202 -3.32 -5.33 19.72
CA GLN A 202 -4.05 -4.20 20.31
C GLN A 202 -4.26 -3.07 19.29
N GLN A 203 -3.71 -1.87 19.48
CA GLN A 203 -3.85 -0.71 18.58
C GLN A 203 -2.55 -0.42 17.80
N ALA A 204 -1.67 -1.43 17.66
CA ALA A 204 -0.43 -1.29 16.92
C ALA A 204 -0.68 -1.02 15.43
N SER A 205 0.24 -0.28 14.79
CA SER A 205 0.14 0.03 13.37
C SER A 205 1.46 -0.12 12.62
N LEU A 206 1.39 -0.59 11.38
CA LEU A 206 2.51 -0.67 10.45
C LEU A 206 2.13 -0.05 9.11
N LEU A 207 2.92 0.92 8.66
CA LEU A 207 2.85 1.48 7.31
C LEU A 207 4.05 1.01 6.49
N ILE A 208 3.79 0.48 5.30
CA ILE A 208 4.81 0.15 4.29
C ILE A 208 4.49 0.93 3.02
N GLU A 209 5.42 1.76 2.58
CA GLU A 209 5.19 2.65 1.45
C GLU A 209 6.40 2.72 0.52
N ASN A 210 6.15 2.83 -0.79
CA ASN A 210 7.17 3.00 -1.82
C ASN A 210 8.25 1.91 -1.78
N SER A 211 7.87 0.69 -1.37
CA SER A 211 8.82 -0.37 -1.04
C SER A 211 8.82 -1.48 -2.10
N LEU A 212 9.81 -2.37 -2.00
CA LEU A 212 10.02 -3.49 -2.91
C LEU A 212 10.24 -4.76 -2.09
N PHE A 213 9.47 -5.80 -2.38
CA PHE A 213 9.72 -7.17 -1.97
C PHE A 213 10.09 -7.97 -3.22
N GLU A 214 11.38 -8.24 -3.42
CA GLU A 214 11.89 -8.87 -4.63
C GLU A 214 12.63 -10.17 -4.32
N ARG A 215 12.26 -11.25 -5.01
CA ARG A 215 12.95 -12.56 -4.92
C ARG A 215 13.13 -13.06 -3.48
N ASN A 216 12.12 -12.82 -2.63
CA ASN A 216 12.11 -13.41 -1.30
C ASN A 216 11.51 -14.83 -1.38
N GLU A 217 12.06 -15.76 -0.60
CA GLU A 217 11.65 -17.16 -0.55
C GLU A 217 11.34 -17.62 0.88
N ALA A 218 10.21 -18.30 1.05
CA ALA A 218 9.80 -18.90 2.31
C ALA A 218 9.44 -20.39 2.14
N GLY A 219 10.00 -21.24 3.00
CA GLY A 219 9.82 -22.69 2.91
C GLY A 219 8.42 -23.21 3.28
N GLU A 220 7.57 -22.39 3.90
CA GLU A 220 6.17 -22.71 4.20
C GLU A 220 5.24 -21.68 3.55
N HIS A 221 5.13 -20.46 4.11
CA HIS A 221 4.04 -19.52 3.76
C HIS A 221 4.53 -18.08 3.60
N GLY A 222 3.86 -17.31 2.74
CA GLY A 222 4.11 -15.87 2.58
C GLY A 222 5.53 -15.60 2.08
N GLY A 223 5.80 -15.88 0.80
CA GLY A 223 7.15 -15.86 0.23
C GLY A 223 7.95 -14.59 0.54
N ALA A 224 7.28 -13.43 0.55
CA ALA A 224 7.85 -12.17 1.04
C ALA A 224 7.34 -11.75 2.42
N LEU A 225 6.02 -11.83 2.63
CA LEU A 225 5.35 -11.23 3.78
C LEU A 225 4.49 -12.25 4.51
N PHE A 226 4.67 -12.37 5.82
CA PHE A 226 3.74 -13.07 6.70
C PHE A 226 3.34 -12.17 7.85
N MET A 227 2.05 -11.99 8.07
CA MET A 227 1.53 -11.13 9.14
C MET A 227 0.41 -11.78 9.93
N THR A 228 0.42 -11.56 11.23
CA THR A 228 -0.71 -11.79 12.12
C THR A 228 -1.18 -10.46 12.70
N LEU A 229 -2.47 -10.16 12.61
CA LEU A 229 -3.06 -8.93 13.11
C LEU A 229 -4.21 -9.26 14.08
N LEU A 230 -4.13 -8.69 15.28
CA LEU A 230 -5.05 -8.93 16.41
C LEU A 230 -5.61 -7.59 16.92
N GLY A 231 -6.68 -7.64 17.72
CA GLY A 231 -7.26 -6.45 18.36
C GLY A 231 -7.79 -5.41 17.35
N ASP A 232 -7.45 -4.14 17.58
CA ASP A 232 -7.77 -2.99 16.71
C ASP A 232 -6.53 -2.56 15.88
N SER A 233 -5.65 -3.52 15.54
CA SER A 233 -4.37 -3.23 14.88
C SER A 233 -4.54 -2.92 13.40
N ARG A 234 -3.55 -2.24 12.80
CA ARG A 234 -3.66 -1.77 11.41
C ARG A 234 -2.40 -1.95 10.59
N LEU A 235 -2.53 -2.59 9.43
CA LEU A 235 -1.50 -2.64 8.39
C LEU A 235 -1.95 -1.83 7.16
N GLU A 236 -1.10 -0.93 6.70
CA GLU A 236 -1.28 -0.22 5.44
C GLU A 236 -0.07 -0.44 4.54
N ILE A 237 -0.30 -0.91 3.32
CA ILE A 237 0.73 -1.11 2.30
C ILE A 237 0.32 -0.33 1.06
N ARG A 238 1.15 0.62 0.64
CA ARG A 238 0.87 1.44 -0.54
C ARG A 238 2.06 1.67 -1.45
N ASP A 239 1.78 1.88 -2.72
CA ASP A 239 2.79 2.21 -3.74
C ASP A 239 3.97 1.22 -3.75
N THR A 240 3.68 -0.06 -3.53
CA THR A 240 4.68 -1.10 -3.24
C THR A 240 4.61 -2.22 -4.28
N LEU A 241 5.76 -2.84 -4.56
CA LEU A 241 5.88 -3.96 -5.50
C LEU A 241 6.31 -5.25 -4.79
N PHE A 242 5.59 -6.33 -5.03
CA PHE A 242 5.95 -7.70 -4.71
C PHE A 242 6.30 -8.42 -6.02
N ASP A 243 7.59 -8.60 -6.29
CA ASP A 243 8.12 -9.15 -7.55
C ASP A 243 8.84 -10.49 -7.34
N ARG A 244 8.38 -11.53 -8.02
CA ARG A 244 9.00 -12.87 -8.05
C ARG A 244 9.31 -13.46 -6.68
N ASN A 245 8.43 -13.26 -5.72
CA ASN A 245 8.55 -13.93 -4.43
C ASN A 245 8.01 -15.35 -4.54
N THR A 246 8.60 -16.27 -3.80
CA THR A 246 8.32 -17.70 -3.94
C THR A 246 8.06 -18.35 -2.60
N THR A 247 7.17 -19.33 -2.59
CA THR A 247 6.96 -20.18 -1.42
C THR A 247 6.69 -21.62 -1.82
N ARG A 248 6.70 -22.52 -0.83
CA ARG A 248 6.39 -23.94 -1.04
C ARG A 248 4.92 -24.25 -0.81
N ASP A 249 4.32 -23.79 0.29
CA ASP A 249 2.98 -24.26 0.70
C ASP A 249 1.85 -23.24 0.46
N GLY A 250 2.13 -21.98 0.18
CA GLY A 250 1.15 -21.04 -0.38
C GLY A 250 1.33 -19.58 0.02
N GLY A 251 0.63 -18.69 -0.68
CA GLY A 251 0.86 -17.24 -0.56
C GLY A 251 2.21 -16.83 -1.14
N GLY A 252 2.39 -16.96 -2.47
CA GLY A 252 3.70 -16.76 -3.13
C GLY A 252 4.34 -15.40 -2.81
N GLY A 253 3.54 -14.34 -2.73
CA GLY A 253 3.94 -13.02 -2.25
C GLY A 253 3.68 -12.85 -0.75
N PHE A 254 2.45 -13.11 -0.30
CA PHE A 254 2.06 -12.80 1.07
C PHE A 254 1.08 -13.79 1.69
N GLU A 255 1.09 -13.85 3.01
CA GLU A 255 0.04 -14.47 3.82
C GLU A 255 -0.36 -13.57 4.99
N LEU A 256 -1.67 -13.44 5.21
CA LEU A 256 -2.24 -12.62 6.27
C LEU A 256 -3.22 -13.42 7.12
N HIS A 257 -3.12 -13.27 8.43
CA HIS A 257 -4.10 -13.73 9.40
C HIS A 257 -4.65 -12.52 10.15
N VAL A 258 -5.94 -12.23 9.98
CA VAL A 258 -6.58 -10.99 10.45
C VAL A 258 -7.77 -11.34 11.36
N TYR A 259 -7.65 -10.97 12.63
CA TYR A 259 -8.61 -11.29 13.69
C TYR A 259 -9.28 -10.04 14.28
N ASP A 260 -10.26 -10.25 15.15
CA ASP A 260 -10.91 -9.21 15.95
C ASP A 260 -11.44 -8.05 15.10
N ASN A 261 -10.98 -6.80 15.31
CA ASN A 261 -11.34 -5.63 14.52
C ASN A 261 -10.13 -5.13 13.70
N ALA A 262 -9.13 -5.96 13.48
CA ALA A 262 -7.91 -5.54 12.80
C ALA A 262 -8.18 -5.21 11.33
N GLU A 263 -7.47 -4.21 10.80
CA GLU A 263 -7.65 -3.72 9.43
C GLU A 263 -6.36 -3.83 8.62
N VAL A 264 -6.46 -4.41 7.42
CA VAL A 264 -5.41 -4.41 6.41
C VAL A 264 -5.86 -3.64 5.17
N VAL A 265 -5.02 -2.73 4.69
CA VAL A 265 -5.25 -1.99 3.44
C VAL A 265 -4.06 -2.17 2.50
N PHE A 266 -4.32 -2.68 1.30
CA PHE A 266 -3.43 -2.59 0.15
C PHE A 266 -3.96 -1.55 -0.84
N GLU A 267 -3.16 -0.55 -1.17
CA GLU A 267 -3.53 0.51 -2.12
C GLU A 267 -2.43 0.79 -3.13
N ASN A 268 -2.74 0.72 -4.42
CA ASN A 268 -1.76 0.91 -5.49
C ASN A 268 -0.54 -0.03 -5.33
N VAL A 269 -0.82 -1.30 -5.06
CA VAL A 269 0.20 -2.35 -4.89
C VAL A 269 0.24 -3.21 -6.15
N ARG A 270 1.43 -3.67 -6.52
CA ARG A 270 1.63 -4.59 -7.64
C ARG A 270 2.17 -5.92 -7.12
N PHE A 271 1.54 -7.02 -7.51
CA PHE A 271 1.96 -8.39 -7.23
C PHE A 271 2.30 -9.06 -8.56
N GLU A 272 3.59 -9.13 -8.87
CA GLU A 272 4.11 -9.57 -10.16
C GLU A 272 4.90 -10.88 -10.03
N GLY A 273 4.53 -11.89 -10.82
CA GLY A 273 5.34 -13.10 -10.95
C GLY A 273 5.56 -13.88 -9.66
N ASN A 274 4.73 -13.69 -8.63
CA ASN A 274 4.85 -14.41 -7.37
C ASN A 274 4.36 -15.85 -7.56
N ARG A 275 4.98 -16.80 -6.84
CA ARG A 275 4.82 -18.21 -7.16
C ARG A 275 4.72 -19.13 -5.95
N VAL A 276 3.87 -20.14 -6.07
CA VAL A 276 3.86 -21.33 -5.21
C VAL A 276 4.50 -22.49 -5.97
N THR A 277 5.38 -23.24 -5.32
CA THR A 277 6.20 -24.27 -6.00
C THR A 277 5.67 -25.69 -5.83
N ILE A 278 4.89 -25.98 -4.79
CA ILE A 278 4.27 -27.29 -4.59
C ILE A 278 2.83 -27.26 -5.09
N ILE A 279 2.41 -28.38 -5.70
CA ILE A 279 1.05 -28.59 -6.20
C ILE A 279 0.03 -28.77 -5.05
N ASN A 280 -1.26 -28.52 -5.33
CA ASN A 280 -2.36 -28.59 -4.35
C ASN A 280 -2.25 -27.58 -3.19
N GLN A 281 -1.66 -26.42 -3.47
CA GLN A 281 -1.55 -25.31 -2.53
C GLN A 281 -2.30 -24.09 -3.07
N ASP A 282 -2.70 -23.17 -2.19
CA ASP A 282 -3.59 -22.06 -2.53
C ASP A 282 -2.87 -20.69 -2.52
N GLY A 283 -3.40 -19.72 -3.28
CA GLY A 283 -2.92 -18.32 -3.27
C GLY A 283 -1.59 -18.09 -3.97
N GLY A 284 -1.58 -18.01 -5.31
CA GLY A 284 -0.33 -17.86 -6.08
C GLY A 284 0.36 -16.52 -5.82
N ALA A 285 -0.41 -15.43 -5.69
CA ALA A 285 0.08 -14.16 -5.19
C ALA A 285 -0.05 -14.04 -3.66
N GLY A 286 -1.20 -14.43 -3.10
CA GLY A 286 -1.41 -14.32 -1.67
C GLY A 286 -2.52 -15.16 -1.07
N ARG A 287 -2.43 -15.36 0.25
CA ARG A 287 -3.45 -15.98 1.10
C ARG A 287 -3.92 -15.05 2.20
N ILE A 288 -5.20 -15.10 2.51
CA ILE A 288 -5.83 -14.26 3.53
C ILE A 288 -6.78 -15.12 4.36
N TYR A 289 -6.60 -15.08 5.66
CA TYR A 289 -7.48 -15.67 6.65
C TYR A 289 -8.12 -14.53 7.44
N LEU A 290 -9.45 -14.42 7.32
CA LEU A 290 -10.27 -13.43 8.02
C LEU A 290 -11.08 -14.12 9.10
N HIS A 291 -11.04 -13.56 10.31
CA HIS A 291 -11.75 -14.07 11.47
C HIS A 291 -12.52 -12.94 12.17
N ASP A 292 -13.64 -13.28 12.80
CA ASP A 292 -14.44 -12.38 13.63
C ASP A 292 -14.93 -11.13 12.86
N ASN A 293 -14.44 -9.92 13.19
CA ASN A 293 -14.75 -8.67 12.49
C ASN A 293 -13.54 -8.14 11.69
N GLY A 294 -12.53 -8.99 11.45
CA GLY A 294 -11.32 -8.61 10.73
C GLY A 294 -11.66 -8.05 9.35
N ARG A 295 -10.84 -7.11 8.87
CA ARG A 295 -11.14 -6.39 7.64
C ARG A 295 -9.93 -6.31 6.72
N VAL A 296 -10.12 -6.66 5.46
CA VAL A 296 -9.12 -6.51 4.40
C VAL A 296 -9.70 -5.71 3.25
N ILE A 297 -8.97 -4.67 2.84
CA ILE A 297 -9.29 -3.85 1.67
C ILE A 297 -8.11 -3.91 0.71
N ILE A 298 -8.36 -4.37 -0.51
CA ILE A 298 -7.40 -4.31 -1.62
C ILE A 298 -8.01 -3.43 -2.69
N ARG A 299 -7.34 -2.31 -3.00
CA ARG A 299 -7.85 -1.37 -3.99
C ARG A 299 -6.79 -0.83 -4.94
N ASN A 300 -7.23 -0.48 -6.14
CA ASN A 300 -6.39 0.12 -7.18
C ASN A 300 -5.09 -0.66 -7.42
N SER A 301 -5.10 -1.98 -7.21
CA SER A 301 -3.90 -2.82 -7.21
C SER A 301 -3.88 -3.75 -8.42
N VAL A 302 -2.70 -4.26 -8.76
CA VAL A 302 -2.48 -5.12 -9.92
C VAL A 302 -1.88 -6.44 -9.48
N PHE A 303 -2.49 -7.54 -9.91
CA PHE A 303 -1.96 -8.89 -9.85
C PHE A 303 -1.62 -9.29 -11.28
N ASP A 304 -0.35 -9.55 -11.57
CA ASP A 304 0.14 -9.85 -12.92
C ASP A 304 1.05 -11.08 -12.92
N GLY A 305 0.70 -12.12 -13.68
CA GLY A 305 1.60 -13.25 -13.90
C GLY A 305 1.89 -14.10 -12.65
N ASN A 306 1.02 -14.12 -11.63
CA ASN A 306 1.25 -14.98 -10.47
C ASN A 306 0.87 -16.43 -10.81
N ASP A 307 1.59 -17.37 -10.20
CA ASP A 307 1.57 -18.79 -10.59
C ASP A 307 1.41 -19.68 -9.36
N LEU A 308 0.35 -20.48 -9.36
CA LEU A 308 0.06 -21.42 -8.28
C LEU A 308 0.87 -22.73 -8.36
N GLY A 309 1.61 -22.93 -9.45
CA GLY A 309 2.46 -24.10 -9.68
C GLY A 309 1.69 -25.43 -9.84
N GLY A 310 0.36 -25.44 -9.75
CA GLY A 310 -0.43 -26.67 -9.72
C GLY A 310 -1.95 -26.47 -9.58
N THR A 311 -2.60 -27.49 -9.02
CA THR A 311 -4.05 -27.76 -8.96
C THR A 311 -4.79 -27.11 -7.78
N GLY A 312 -4.21 -26.13 -7.10
CA GLY A 312 -4.87 -25.49 -5.96
C GLY A 312 -5.86 -24.40 -6.34
N ARG A 313 -6.24 -23.57 -5.37
CA ARG A 313 -7.28 -22.55 -5.51
C ARG A 313 -6.68 -21.14 -5.41
N GLY A 314 -7.24 -20.20 -6.17
CA GLY A 314 -6.83 -18.79 -6.11
C GLY A 314 -5.43 -18.58 -6.67
N ASP A 315 -5.25 -18.66 -7.98
CA ASP A 315 -3.92 -18.47 -8.58
C ASP A 315 -3.38 -17.03 -8.39
N ALA A 316 -4.26 -16.05 -8.24
CA ALA A 316 -3.90 -14.75 -7.67
C ALA A 316 -4.11 -14.78 -6.14
N LEU A 317 -5.36 -14.96 -5.71
CA LEU A 317 -5.73 -14.75 -4.31
C LEU A 317 -6.62 -15.88 -3.80
N PHE A 318 -6.26 -16.44 -2.65
CA PHE A 318 -7.13 -17.31 -1.86
C PHE A 318 -7.51 -16.61 -0.56
N VAL A 319 -8.79 -16.64 -0.22
CA VAL A 319 -9.33 -16.07 1.01
C VAL A 319 -10.21 -17.10 1.73
N GLU A 320 -9.94 -17.29 3.00
CA GLU A 320 -10.79 -18.05 3.92
C GLU A 320 -11.36 -17.09 4.97
N MET A 321 -12.66 -17.22 5.25
CA MET A 321 -13.39 -16.30 6.12
C MET A 321 -14.22 -17.06 7.15
N ASP A 322 -13.90 -16.90 8.43
CA ASP A 322 -14.75 -17.23 9.59
C ASP A 322 -15.29 -15.93 10.20
N GLY A 323 -16.00 -15.15 9.38
CA GLY A 323 -16.42 -13.77 9.67
C GLY A 323 -15.64 -12.71 8.89
N GLY A 324 -15.89 -11.44 9.22
CA GLY A 324 -15.13 -10.30 8.73
C GLY A 324 -15.60 -9.73 7.38
N GLU A 325 -14.83 -8.75 6.89
CA GLU A 325 -15.11 -8.07 5.62
C GLU A 325 -13.90 -8.12 4.68
N LEU A 326 -14.15 -8.59 3.46
CA LEU A 326 -13.23 -8.47 2.32
C LEU A 326 -13.76 -7.44 1.32
N VAL A 327 -12.94 -6.45 0.97
CA VAL A 327 -13.25 -5.47 -0.08
C VAL A 327 -12.17 -5.54 -1.16
N LEU A 328 -12.57 -5.90 -2.37
CA LEU A 328 -11.75 -5.84 -3.59
C LEU A 328 -12.32 -4.73 -4.49
N HIS A 329 -11.60 -3.62 -4.66
CA HIS A 329 -12.10 -2.46 -5.39
C HIS A 329 -11.13 -1.95 -6.47
N ASN A 330 -11.54 -1.92 -7.73
CA ASN A 330 -10.77 -1.39 -8.87
C ASN A 330 -9.39 -2.05 -9.04
N ASN A 331 -9.30 -3.37 -8.79
CA ASN A 331 -8.08 -4.12 -9.01
C ASN A 331 -8.02 -4.73 -10.40
N GLN A 332 -6.82 -5.03 -10.88
CA GLN A 332 -6.59 -5.76 -12.12
C GLN A 332 -5.96 -7.11 -11.81
N PHE A 333 -6.53 -8.18 -12.34
CA PHE A 333 -6.00 -9.54 -12.25
C PHE A 333 -5.74 -10.05 -13.66
N ILE A 334 -4.47 -10.04 -14.07
CA ILE A 334 -4.06 -10.26 -15.45
C ILE A 334 -2.99 -11.34 -15.58
N ASN A 335 -3.01 -12.11 -16.67
CA ASN A 335 -2.00 -13.13 -16.96
C ASN A 335 -1.80 -14.16 -15.83
N GLN A 336 -2.82 -14.43 -15.03
CA GLN A 336 -2.70 -15.40 -13.94
C GLN A 336 -2.63 -16.82 -14.51
N SER A 337 -1.73 -17.64 -13.97
CA SER A 337 -1.46 -18.97 -14.49
C SER A 337 -1.85 -20.01 -13.45
N ALA A 338 -2.97 -20.70 -13.68
CA ALA A 338 -3.27 -21.93 -12.95
C ALA A 338 -2.41 -23.07 -13.48
N GLY A 339 -1.97 -23.97 -12.60
CA GLY A 339 -1.47 -25.27 -13.05
C GLY A 339 -2.61 -26.12 -13.63
N SER A 340 -2.26 -27.25 -14.25
CA SER A 340 -3.23 -28.15 -14.87
C SER A 340 -4.18 -28.80 -13.85
N GLY A 341 -5.44 -28.34 -13.75
CA GLY A 341 -6.49 -28.93 -12.91
C GLY A 341 -7.85 -28.24 -13.09
N GLY A 342 -8.94 -29.00 -13.19
CA GLY A 342 -10.29 -28.43 -13.18
C GLY A 342 -10.65 -27.92 -11.78
N GLY A 343 -11.13 -26.68 -11.68
CA GLY A 343 -11.62 -26.06 -10.45
C GLY A 343 -10.91 -24.77 -10.03
N VAL A 344 -9.82 -24.37 -10.71
CA VAL A 344 -9.01 -23.21 -10.30
C VAL A 344 -9.72 -21.91 -10.64
N SER A 345 -9.80 -21.01 -9.66
CA SER A 345 -10.33 -19.65 -9.83
C SER A 345 -9.26 -18.59 -9.64
N THR A 346 -9.36 -17.43 -10.30
CA THR A 346 -8.38 -16.35 -10.11
C THR A 346 -8.40 -15.81 -8.68
N VAL A 347 -9.61 -15.51 -8.21
CA VAL A 347 -9.86 -15.19 -6.80
C VAL A 347 -10.74 -16.27 -6.21
N HIS A 348 -10.29 -16.95 -5.17
CA HIS A 348 -11.05 -18.01 -4.50
C HIS A 348 -11.40 -17.58 -3.09
N ILE A 349 -12.69 -17.60 -2.75
CA ILE A 349 -13.17 -17.15 -1.45
C ILE A 349 -14.03 -18.25 -0.84
N VAL A 350 -13.66 -18.68 0.36
CA VAL A 350 -14.37 -19.68 1.14
C VAL A 350 -14.82 -19.06 2.44
N SER A 351 -16.12 -19.05 2.70
CA SER A 351 -16.67 -18.80 4.03
C SER A 351 -16.79 -20.13 4.77
N ILE A 352 -16.13 -20.20 5.92
CA ILE A 352 -16.20 -21.30 6.87
C ILE A 352 -16.97 -20.82 8.10
N GLY A 353 -17.64 -21.75 8.79
CA GLY A 353 -18.35 -21.42 10.03
C GLY A 353 -19.69 -20.70 9.84
N ASP A 354 -20.19 -20.19 10.96
CA ASP A 354 -21.52 -19.59 11.11
C ASP A 354 -21.47 -18.07 11.32
N GLN A 355 -20.28 -17.47 11.35
CA GLN A 355 -20.12 -16.02 11.49
C GLN A 355 -20.50 -15.28 10.20
N ASP A 356 -20.96 -14.05 10.34
CA ASP A 356 -21.33 -13.20 9.20
C ASP A 356 -20.06 -12.75 8.46
N ALA A 357 -19.88 -13.24 7.23
CA ALA A 357 -18.82 -12.83 6.32
C ALA A 357 -19.38 -11.92 5.23
N ALA A 358 -18.74 -10.77 5.01
CA ALA A 358 -19.11 -9.80 3.99
C ALA A 358 -18.04 -9.71 2.90
N VAL A 359 -18.45 -9.81 1.63
CA VAL A 359 -17.52 -9.60 0.50
C VAL A 359 -18.06 -8.54 -0.45
N GLN A 360 -17.20 -7.58 -0.78
CA GLN A 360 -17.48 -6.57 -1.80
C GLN A 360 -16.45 -6.69 -2.93
N MET A 361 -16.92 -6.96 -4.14
CA MET A 361 -16.10 -6.91 -5.36
C MET A 361 -16.64 -5.83 -6.28
N ILE A 362 -15.91 -4.72 -6.42
CA ILE A 362 -16.36 -3.51 -7.12
C ILE A 362 -15.33 -3.12 -8.17
N GLY A 363 -15.74 -2.97 -9.44
CA GLY A 363 -14.89 -2.43 -10.51
C GLY A 363 -13.60 -3.20 -10.80
N ASN A 364 -13.50 -4.47 -10.39
CA ASN A 364 -12.32 -5.29 -10.65
C ASN A 364 -12.29 -5.77 -12.10
N HIS A 365 -11.11 -5.78 -12.70
CA HIS A 365 -10.88 -6.23 -14.06
C HIS A 365 -10.09 -7.54 -14.08
N PHE A 366 -10.51 -8.48 -14.92
CA PHE A 366 -9.86 -9.77 -15.10
C PHE A 366 -9.61 -9.99 -16.59
N ALA A 367 -8.38 -10.30 -16.98
CA ALA A 367 -8.03 -10.53 -18.39
C ALA A 367 -6.89 -11.55 -18.52
N ASP A 368 -6.92 -12.34 -19.60
CA ASP A 368 -5.83 -13.24 -19.98
C ASP A 368 -5.40 -14.24 -18.88
N ASN A 369 -6.33 -14.65 -18.02
CA ASN A 369 -6.07 -15.63 -16.96
C ASN A 369 -6.37 -17.06 -17.45
N ASP A 370 -5.45 -17.98 -17.17
CA ASP A 370 -5.58 -19.42 -17.49
C ASP A 370 -6.28 -20.16 -16.35
N THR A 371 -7.49 -19.73 -16.00
CA THR A 371 -8.31 -20.30 -14.90
C THR A 371 -9.66 -20.76 -15.40
N GLU A 372 -10.25 -21.79 -14.78
CA GLU A 372 -11.61 -22.22 -15.10
C GLU A 372 -12.66 -21.18 -14.68
N TYR A 373 -12.43 -20.49 -13.55
CA TYR A 373 -13.32 -19.46 -13.03
C TYR A 373 -12.56 -18.15 -12.80
N THR A 374 -13.16 -17.02 -13.16
CA THR A 374 -12.58 -15.70 -12.81
C THR A 374 -12.53 -15.51 -11.29
N TYR A 375 -13.58 -15.88 -10.60
CA TYR A 375 -13.58 -15.98 -9.15
C TYR A 375 -14.61 -17.01 -8.71
N ARG A 376 -14.49 -17.48 -7.47
CA ARG A 376 -15.39 -18.49 -6.91
C ARG A 376 -15.66 -18.20 -5.45
N PHE A 377 -16.93 -18.34 -5.07
CA PHE A 377 -17.43 -18.16 -3.71
C PHE A 377 -18.02 -19.45 -3.19
N LEU A 378 -17.49 -19.97 -2.08
CA LEU A 378 -17.96 -21.19 -1.46
C LEU A 378 -18.36 -20.93 0.00
N ARG A 379 -19.39 -21.64 0.47
CA ARG A 379 -19.70 -21.75 1.89
C ARG A 379 -19.58 -23.21 2.30
N GLU A 380 -18.71 -23.54 3.25
CA GLU A 380 -18.60 -24.92 3.72
C GLU A 380 -19.90 -25.36 4.41
N GLY A 381 -20.47 -26.50 3.98
CA GLY A 381 -21.68 -27.11 4.55
C GLY A 381 -22.96 -27.02 3.70
N ASN A 382 -23.01 -26.14 2.69
CA ASN A 382 -24.05 -26.12 1.66
C ASN A 382 -23.35 -26.22 0.30
N GLY A 383 -23.72 -27.20 -0.53
CA GLY A 383 -23.07 -27.46 -1.81
C GLY A 383 -22.84 -26.19 -2.65
N ASP A 384 -21.72 -26.17 -3.37
CA ASP A 384 -21.21 -25.09 -4.24
C ASP A 384 -22.27 -24.04 -4.63
N LEU A 385 -22.14 -22.83 -4.08
CA LEU A 385 -22.82 -21.65 -4.63
C LEU A 385 -21.97 -21.12 -5.79
N ASP A 386 -21.96 -21.89 -6.89
CA ASP A 386 -21.29 -21.51 -8.13
C ASP A 386 -21.95 -20.24 -8.70
N THR A 387 -21.38 -19.09 -8.35
CA THR A 387 -21.84 -17.77 -8.77
C THR A 387 -20.76 -17.11 -9.60
N THR A 388 -20.64 -17.55 -10.85
CA THR A 388 -20.00 -16.79 -11.93
C THR A 388 -20.87 -15.57 -12.27
N VAL A 389 -20.77 -14.49 -11.49
CA VAL A 389 -21.67 -13.30 -11.60
C VAL A 389 -20.89 -12.01 -11.82
N ALA A 390 -20.39 -11.80 -13.05
CA ALA A 390 -19.82 -10.51 -13.43
C ALA A 390 -20.79 -9.38 -12.99
N ASP A 391 -20.29 -8.45 -12.18
CA ASP A 391 -20.95 -7.22 -11.72
C ASP A 391 -22.02 -7.28 -10.59
N GLN A 392 -21.94 -8.19 -9.61
CA GLN A 392 -22.74 -8.05 -8.37
C GLN A 392 -21.96 -8.15 -7.05
N GLN A 393 -22.36 -7.33 -6.08
CA GLN A 393 -22.07 -7.49 -4.65
C GLN A 393 -22.68 -8.82 -4.17
N VAL A 394 -21.85 -9.78 -3.78
CA VAL A 394 -22.30 -11.02 -3.15
C VAL A 394 -22.54 -10.75 -1.66
N TYR A 395 -23.76 -10.37 -1.29
CA TYR A 395 -24.22 -10.39 0.10
C TYR A 395 -24.65 -11.81 0.47
N LEU A 396 -23.90 -12.50 1.33
CA LEU A 396 -24.40 -13.71 2.00
C LEU A 396 -25.05 -13.28 3.33
N PRO A 397 -26.37 -13.49 3.52
CA PRO A 397 -26.99 -13.28 4.82
C PRO A 397 -26.99 -14.58 5.61
N ALA A 398 -26.51 -14.54 6.85
CA ALA A 398 -26.95 -15.45 7.89
C ALA A 398 -27.50 -14.69 9.11
N LEU A 399 -28.40 -13.72 8.89
CA LEU A 399 -29.66 -13.56 9.64
C LEU A 399 -30.48 -12.37 9.10
N ALA A 400 -31.79 -12.60 9.00
CA ALA A 400 -32.75 -11.64 8.49
C ALA A 400 -32.83 -10.37 9.35
N SER A 401 -32.69 -9.20 8.72
CA SER A 401 -33.57 -8.08 9.04
C SER A 401 -33.79 -7.21 7.80
N ASN A 402 -35.04 -6.81 7.62
CA ASN A 402 -35.54 -6.15 6.44
C ASN A 402 -34.83 -4.82 6.15
N ALA A 403 -34.12 -4.74 5.03
CA ALA A 403 -33.98 -3.51 4.27
C ALA A 403 -34.16 -3.87 2.80
N ALA A 404 -35.16 -3.28 2.16
CA ALA A 404 -35.41 -3.46 0.75
C ALA A 404 -34.15 -3.13 -0.06
N THR A 405 -33.92 -3.92 -1.11
CA THR A 405 -32.89 -3.72 -2.14
C THR A 405 -32.76 -2.24 -2.53
N ALA A 406 -31.68 -1.59 -2.08
CA ALA A 406 -31.32 -0.28 -2.55
C ALA A 406 -30.37 -0.46 -3.74
N ASP A 407 -30.86 -0.20 -4.96
CA ASP A 407 -30.03 -0.11 -6.17
C ASP A 407 -28.76 0.70 -5.86
N PHE A 408 -27.56 0.19 -6.17
CA PHE A 408 -26.30 0.89 -5.87
C PHE A 408 -25.94 1.81 -7.03
N PHE A 409 -26.05 3.12 -6.81
CA PHE A 409 -25.77 4.16 -7.79
C PHE A 409 -24.43 4.84 -7.50
N SER A 410 -23.58 4.98 -8.51
CA SER A 410 -22.26 5.59 -8.42
C SER A 410 -22.00 6.64 -9.50
N VAL A 411 -21.07 7.55 -9.21
CA VAL A 411 -20.53 8.57 -10.12
C VAL A 411 -19.01 8.56 -10.06
N ASN A 412 -18.34 8.52 -11.22
CA ASN A 412 -16.89 8.56 -11.31
C ASN A 412 -16.45 9.73 -12.20
N ILE A 413 -15.79 10.73 -11.62
CA ILE A 413 -15.11 11.78 -12.37
C ILE A 413 -13.89 11.17 -13.06
N ILE A 414 -13.86 11.28 -14.38
CA ILE A 414 -12.84 10.74 -15.28
C ILE A 414 -11.73 11.77 -15.47
N SER A 415 -12.10 13.03 -15.73
CA SER A 415 -11.16 14.11 -15.96
C SER A 415 -11.79 15.48 -15.72
N VAL A 416 -10.94 16.46 -15.43
CA VAL A 416 -11.35 17.84 -15.25
C VAL A 416 -10.43 18.74 -16.08
N THR A 417 -11.02 19.58 -16.91
CA THR A 417 -10.29 20.60 -17.67
C THR A 417 -10.89 21.98 -17.42
N LEU A 418 -10.15 23.03 -17.78
CA LEU A 418 -10.65 24.41 -17.72
C LEU A 418 -10.73 24.94 -19.15
N ASN A 419 -11.92 25.34 -19.59
CA ASN A 419 -12.12 25.84 -20.94
C ASN A 419 -11.76 27.33 -21.07
N SER A 420 -11.88 27.88 -22.29
CA SER A 420 -11.51 29.26 -22.59
C SER A 420 -12.33 30.32 -21.83
N ASP A 421 -13.50 29.95 -21.31
CA ASP A 421 -14.39 30.84 -20.55
C ASP A 421 -14.18 30.68 -19.03
N PHE A 422 -13.12 29.98 -18.62
CA PHE A 422 -12.82 29.64 -17.23
C PHE A 422 -13.91 28.78 -16.53
N ALA A 423 -14.71 28.04 -17.30
CA ALA A 423 -15.59 27.01 -16.75
C ALA A 423 -14.82 25.69 -16.62
N TYR A 424 -15.03 24.98 -15.51
CA TYR A 424 -14.54 23.63 -15.35
C TYR A 424 -15.40 22.69 -16.20
N GLU A 425 -14.77 21.90 -17.06
CA GLU A 425 -15.43 20.79 -17.76
C GLU A 425 -15.06 19.49 -17.03
N VAL A 426 -15.99 19.03 -16.19
CA VAL A 426 -15.86 17.83 -15.37
C VAL A 426 -16.51 16.67 -16.11
N TYR A 427 -15.71 15.81 -16.72
CA TYR A 427 -16.18 14.61 -17.39
C TYR A 427 -16.34 13.50 -16.36
N PHE A 428 -17.51 12.87 -16.34
CA PHE A 428 -17.85 11.80 -15.42
C PHE A 428 -18.69 10.72 -16.11
N ASP A 429 -18.73 9.53 -15.51
CA ASP A 429 -19.66 8.45 -15.84
C ASP A 429 -20.50 8.09 -14.60
N THR A 430 -21.73 7.64 -14.84
CA THR A 430 -22.61 7.06 -13.80
C THR A 430 -22.99 5.64 -14.20
N ASN A 431 -23.21 4.76 -13.21
CA ASN A 431 -23.72 3.41 -13.48
C ASN A 431 -25.26 3.37 -13.60
N TYR A 432 -25.88 4.54 -13.81
CA TYR A 432 -27.32 4.74 -13.97
C TYR A 432 -27.59 5.92 -14.90
N GLU A 433 -28.79 5.95 -15.49
CA GLU A 433 -29.23 7.04 -16.36
C GLU A 433 -29.64 8.25 -15.51
N THR A 434 -28.94 9.38 -15.69
CA THR A 434 -29.18 10.62 -14.92
C THR A 434 -30.47 11.34 -15.32
N ASP A 435 -31.02 11.06 -16.51
CA ASP A 435 -32.18 11.78 -17.07
C ASP A 435 -33.55 11.18 -16.71
N ASN A 436 -33.58 10.01 -16.06
CA ASN A 436 -34.82 9.27 -15.78
C ASN A 436 -34.79 8.47 -14.47
N SER A 437 -33.75 8.65 -13.66
CA SER A 437 -33.65 8.11 -12.32
C SER A 437 -34.12 9.15 -11.30
N ASN A 438 -34.64 8.70 -10.17
CA ASN A 438 -35.01 9.56 -9.04
C ASN A 438 -33.76 10.14 -8.31
N TYR A 439 -32.56 10.05 -8.91
CA TYR A 439 -31.25 10.31 -8.30
C TYR A 439 -30.46 11.31 -9.14
N HIS A 440 -29.51 11.97 -8.51
CA HIS A 440 -28.69 12.98 -9.18
C HIS A 440 -27.31 13.12 -8.55
N VAL A 441 -26.43 13.88 -9.20
CA VAL A 441 -25.06 14.06 -8.74
C VAL A 441 -24.92 15.39 -8.01
N HIS A 442 -24.28 15.36 -6.85
CA HIS A 442 -23.78 16.55 -6.17
C HIS A 442 -22.30 16.74 -6.46
N PHE A 443 -21.95 17.83 -7.13
CA PHE A 443 -20.57 18.26 -7.32
C PHE A 443 -20.17 19.28 -6.25
N PHE A 444 -18.98 19.15 -5.69
CA PHE A 444 -18.46 20.05 -4.65
C PHE A 444 -16.94 20.11 -4.66
N PHE A 445 -16.36 21.13 -4.05
CA PHE A 445 -14.92 21.21 -3.84
C PHE A 445 -14.51 20.44 -2.58
N ASP A 446 -13.29 19.93 -2.54
CA ASP A 446 -12.76 19.17 -1.38
C ASP A 446 -12.56 19.99 -0.10
N THR A 447 -12.91 21.28 -0.13
CA THR A 447 -13.14 22.11 1.06
C THR A 447 -14.45 21.81 1.79
N VAL A 448 -15.34 21.01 1.19
CA VAL A 448 -16.60 20.55 1.77
C VAL A 448 -16.46 19.07 2.12
N ALA A 449 -16.74 18.72 3.37
CA ALA A 449 -16.74 17.33 3.80
C ALA A 449 -17.82 16.53 3.05
N PRO A 450 -17.59 15.27 2.66
CA PRO A 450 -18.57 14.46 1.94
C PRO A 450 -19.97 14.43 2.58
N GLU A 451 -20.03 14.33 3.91
CA GLU A 451 -21.26 14.36 4.70
C GLU A 451 -22.01 15.70 4.64
N ASP A 452 -21.30 16.80 4.37
CA ASP A 452 -21.86 18.14 4.21
C ASP A 452 -22.28 18.45 2.76
N ALA A 453 -21.96 17.53 1.83
CA ALA A 453 -22.22 17.66 0.40
C ALA A 453 -23.65 17.27 0.00
N GLY A 454 -24.61 17.26 0.95
CA GLY A 454 -26.05 17.11 0.74
C GLY A 454 -26.78 17.28 2.06
N ARG A 455 -28.10 17.06 2.10
CA ARG A 455 -28.90 17.26 3.32
C ARG A 455 -28.64 16.16 4.35
N PRO A 456 -28.48 16.49 5.65
CA PRO A 456 -28.75 17.78 6.29
C PRO A 456 -27.63 18.84 6.22
N GLY A 457 -26.48 18.51 5.63
CA GLY A 457 -25.38 19.43 5.36
C GLY A 457 -25.77 20.64 4.50
N SER A 458 -24.96 21.70 4.60
CA SER A 458 -25.26 23.01 3.98
C SER A 458 -24.35 23.37 2.79
N GLY A 459 -23.34 22.55 2.48
CA GLY A 459 -22.44 22.74 1.35
C GLY A 459 -21.35 23.79 1.55
N PRO A 460 -20.84 24.39 0.45
CA PRO A 460 -21.44 24.50 -0.90
C PRO A 460 -21.32 23.26 -1.81
N TRP A 461 -22.41 22.91 -2.50
CA TRP A 461 -22.48 21.87 -3.54
C TRP A 461 -23.47 22.26 -4.65
N LYS A 462 -23.35 21.66 -5.84
CA LYS A 462 -24.25 21.85 -6.98
C LYS A 462 -24.93 20.55 -7.39
N ILE A 463 -26.24 20.61 -7.58
CA ILE A 463 -27.07 19.53 -8.10
C ILE A 463 -26.89 19.44 -9.61
N TYR A 464 -26.77 18.22 -10.12
CA TYR A 464 -26.66 17.96 -11.54
C TYR A 464 -27.37 16.66 -11.95
N ASP A 465 -28.40 16.82 -12.79
CA ASP A 465 -29.19 15.73 -13.40
C ASP A 465 -28.82 15.50 -14.88
N GLY A 466 -27.79 16.19 -15.38
CA GLY A 466 -27.43 16.19 -16.80
C GLY A 466 -26.48 15.05 -17.20
N ALA A 467 -26.26 14.91 -18.51
CA ALA A 467 -25.18 14.10 -19.05
C ALA A 467 -23.83 14.80 -18.91
N SER A 468 -22.76 14.02 -18.81
CA SER A 468 -21.38 14.51 -18.83
C SER A 468 -21.07 15.37 -20.07
N PRO A 469 -20.31 16.48 -19.97
CA PRO A 469 -19.63 16.97 -18.76
C PRO A 469 -20.48 17.94 -17.90
N PHE A 470 -20.19 17.96 -16.60
CA PHE A 470 -20.65 19.02 -15.71
C PHE A 470 -19.82 20.31 -15.91
N THR A 471 -20.51 21.45 -16.09
CA THR A 471 -19.89 22.74 -16.46
C THR A 471 -20.29 23.91 -15.58
N GLN A 472 -20.95 23.67 -14.44
CA GLN A 472 -21.56 24.75 -13.66
C GLN A 472 -20.64 25.40 -12.64
N TYR A 473 -19.43 24.89 -12.42
CA TYR A 473 -18.40 25.57 -11.63
C TYR A 473 -17.41 26.27 -12.56
N THR A 474 -17.01 27.47 -12.16
CA THR A 474 -15.98 28.27 -12.81
C THR A 474 -14.75 28.36 -11.93
N PHE A 475 -13.64 28.80 -12.50
CA PHE A 475 -12.42 29.14 -11.77
C PHE A 475 -12.69 30.12 -10.61
N PHE A 476 -13.68 31.02 -10.75
CA PHE A 476 -14.03 32.00 -9.72
C PHE A 476 -14.84 31.42 -8.56
N ASP A 477 -15.47 30.25 -8.75
CA ASP A 477 -16.17 29.55 -7.68
C ASP A 477 -15.23 28.75 -6.77
N ARG A 478 -14.00 28.48 -7.23
CA ARG A 478 -12.99 27.74 -6.49
C ARG A 478 -12.56 28.52 -5.24
N PRO A 479 -12.62 27.92 -4.04
CA PRO A 479 -12.00 28.51 -2.85
C PRO A 479 -10.49 28.72 -3.03
N PHE A 480 -9.97 29.87 -2.59
CA PHE A 480 -8.54 30.23 -2.63
C PHE A 480 -8.02 30.63 -1.24
N GLY A 481 -6.69 30.69 -1.08
CA GLY A 481 -6.04 31.10 0.17
C GLY A 481 -5.74 29.93 1.09
N ALA A 482 -5.88 30.11 2.41
CA ALA A 482 -5.59 29.07 3.40
C ALA A 482 -6.50 27.83 3.29
N ASN A 483 -7.66 27.97 2.64
CA ASN A 483 -8.62 26.90 2.36
C ASN A 483 -8.79 26.71 0.85
N ALA A 484 -7.68 26.70 0.10
CA ALA A 484 -7.74 26.52 -1.34
C ALA A 484 -8.24 25.11 -1.67
N ALA A 485 -9.26 24.99 -2.54
CA ALA A 485 -9.69 23.69 -3.02
C ALA A 485 -8.63 23.11 -3.97
N GLU A 486 -8.25 21.86 -3.78
CA GLU A 486 -7.28 21.16 -4.62
C GLU A 486 -7.96 20.19 -5.59
N ARG A 487 -9.16 19.75 -5.24
CA ARG A 487 -9.94 18.76 -5.99
C ARG A 487 -11.40 19.19 -6.12
N ILE A 488 -12.05 18.64 -7.14
CA ILE A 488 -13.51 18.60 -7.27
C ILE A 488 -13.96 17.17 -7.05
N CYS A 489 -15.05 17.03 -6.31
CA CYS A 489 -15.63 15.77 -5.87
C CYS A 489 -17.05 15.63 -6.40
N ALA A 490 -17.51 14.39 -6.53
CA ALA A 490 -18.88 14.06 -6.88
C ALA A 490 -19.42 12.94 -5.98
N LEU A 491 -20.70 13.02 -5.62
CA LEU A 491 -21.45 11.98 -4.94
C LEU A 491 -22.84 11.85 -5.56
N VAL A 492 -23.40 10.64 -5.53
CA VAL A 492 -24.82 10.42 -5.83
C VAL A 492 -25.67 10.86 -4.65
N ALA A 493 -26.75 11.58 -4.94
CA ALA A 493 -27.75 12.04 -3.99
C ALA A 493 -29.13 11.44 -4.31
N ASN A 494 -29.88 11.19 -3.24
CA ASN A 494 -31.27 10.75 -3.26
C ASN A 494 -32.20 11.92 -3.66
N PRO A 495 -33.49 11.66 -3.99
CA PRO A 495 -34.43 12.73 -4.36
C PRO A 495 -34.64 13.79 -3.26
N ASP A 496 -34.41 13.44 -1.99
CA ASP A 496 -34.48 14.37 -0.85
C ASP A 496 -33.16 15.14 -0.61
N HIS A 497 -32.20 14.98 -1.52
CA HIS A 497 -30.86 15.56 -1.52
C HIS A 497 -29.95 15.02 -0.40
N SER A 498 -30.33 13.94 0.29
CA SER A 498 -29.39 13.21 1.15
C SER A 498 -28.34 12.52 0.27
N ILE A 499 -27.06 12.62 0.65
CA ILE A 499 -25.98 11.96 -0.08
C ILE A 499 -25.93 10.47 0.23
N ARG A 500 -25.51 9.69 -0.77
CA ARG A 500 -25.10 8.29 -0.59
C ARG A 500 -23.59 8.27 -0.34
N PRO A 501 -23.12 7.94 0.88
CA PRO A 501 -21.70 7.87 1.17
C PRO A 501 -21.00 6.89 0.23
N ASN A 502 -19.74 7.17 -0.11
CA ASN A 502 -18.88 6.30 -0.94
C ASN A 502 -19.41 6.04 -2.37
N SER A 503 -20.30 6.88 -2.88
CA SER A 503 -20.87 6.74 -4.23
C SER A 503 -20.08 7.47 -5.32
N GLY A 504 -18.97 8.14 -4.99
CA GLY A 504 -18.13 8.77 -6.00
C GLY A 504 -16.73 9.13 -5.53
N ASN A 505 -16.02 9.94 -6.31
CA ASN A 505 -14.60 10.23 -6.15
C ASN A 505 -14.29 11.74 -6.22
N CYS A 506 -13.03 12.08 -5.94
CA CYS A 506 -12.47 13.42 -6.11
C CYS A 506 -11.30 13.40 -7.09
N VAL A 507 -11.25 14.39 -7.99
CA VAL A 507 -10.18 14.55 -9.00
C VAL A 507 -9.53 15.92 -8.86
N LYS A 508 -8.22 15.96 -9.04
CA LYS A 508 -7.40 17.17 -8.94
C LYS A 508 -7.84 18.22 -9.97
N LEU A 509 -7.99 19.46 -9.52
CA LEU A 509 -8.30 20.60 -10.38
C LEU A 509 -7.04 21.05 -11.15
N PRO A 510 -7.19 21.51 -12.42
CA PRO A 510 -6.10 22.08 -13.20
C PRO A 510 -5.57 23.41 -12.66
#